data_AF-A0A9X2J722-F1
#
_entry.id   AF-A0A9X2J722-F1
#
_cell.length_a   1.000
_cell.length_b   1.000
_cell.length_c   1.000
_cell.angle_alpha   90.00
_cell.angle_beta   90.00
_cell.angle_gamma   90.00
#
_symmetry.space_group_name_H-M   'P 1'
#
loop_
_entity.id
_entity.type
_entity.pdbx_description
1 polymer ?
#
loop_
_entity_poly.entity_id
_entity_poly.type
_entity_poly.pdbx_seq_one_letter_code
_entity_poly.pdbx_strand_id
1 'polypeptide(L)'
;DTESLGGSDTESPRTSHSSEPVNEPNTSPKKSSGKKTVKATDDDYRLANLILDGVRRLQPNFKTPNLDAWANDCRKIRELDNRTPAEIAHVFNWANRDDFWQTNILSPAKLRKQFDQLQIKANQCKGSAHENRYPGAGNQLQQQHAQLNAAFARASAREVNAGPLEANDPAVRPQMDITAQAV
;
A
#
# COMPACT_ATOMS: atom_id res chain seq x y z
N ASP A 1 -35.47 -60.98 -44.42
CA ASP A 1 -34.49 -60.03 -44.97
C ASP A 1 -34.41 -58.75 -44.16
N THR A 2 -33.17 -58.23 -44.08
CA THR A 2 -32.65 -56.97 -43.49
C THR A 2 -32.68 -56.90 -41.96
N GLU A 3 -31.57 -57.10 -41.21
CA GLU A 3 -30.31 -56.31 -41.10
C GLU A 3 -30.61 -54.85 -40.70
N SER A 4 -29.97 -54.13 -39.76
CA SER A 4 -28.71 -54.27 -39.01
C SER A 4 -28.58 -53.08 -38.03
N LEU A 5 -27.73 -53.22 -36.98
CA LEU A 5 -26.96 -52.19 -36.21
C LEU A 5 -27.76 -51.17 -35.37
N GLY A 6 -27.48 -50.89 -34.09
CA GLY A 6 -26.19 -50.85 -33.38
C GLY A 6 -25.65 -49.42 -33.34
N GLY A 7 -25.74 -48.72 -32.19
CA GLY A 7 -25.15 -47.38 -32.03
C GLY A 7 -25.42 -46.74 -30.66
N SER A 8 -24.34 -46.57 -29.89
CA SER A 8 -24.25 -45.97 -28.56
C SER A 8 -24.20 -44.44 -28.56
N ASP A 9 -24.28 -43.90 -27.34
CA ASP A 9 -23.64 -42.67 -26.84
C ASP A 9 -24.48 -41.39 -26.65
N THR A 10 -24.65 -41.07 -25.35
CA THR A 10 -24.29 -39.81 -24.68
C THR A 10 -24.89 -38.49 -25.18
N GLU A 11 -25.83 -37.89 -24.43
CA GLU A 11 -25.75 -36.45 -24.08
C GLU A 11 -26.76 -36.04 -22.97
N SER A 12 -26.29 -35.10 -22.15
CA SER A 12 -26.89 -34.32 -21.06
C SER A 12 -28.38 -33.92 -21.16
N PRO A 13 -29.04 -33.62 -20.02
CA PRO A 13 -30.39 -33.07 -20.03
C PRO A 13 -30.37 -31.66 -20.64
N ARG A 14 -31.05 -31.55 -21.79
CA ARG A 14 -31.40 -30.29 -22.45
C ARG A 14 -32.37 -29.53 -21.55
N THR A 15 -31.92 -28.42 -20.96
CA THR A 15 -32.84 -27.41 -20.44
C THR A 15 -33.52 -26.75 -21.63
N SER A 16 -34.82 -26.99 -21.79
CA SER A 16 -35.64 -26.41 -22.84
C SER A 16 -35.51 -24.90 -22.87
N HIS A 17 -35.16 -24.39 -24.06
CA HIS A 17 -35.22 -22.99 -24.41
C HIS A 17 -36.66 -22.54 -24.66
N SER A 18 -36.86 -21.25 -24.46
CA SER A 18 -37.66 -20.35 -25.30
C SER A 18 -39.05 -19.97 -24.79
N SER A 19 -39.12 -18.76 -24.22
CA SER A 19 -40.02 -17.67 -24.65
C SER A 19 -39.54 -16.36 -23.99
N GLU A 20 -39.11 -15.39 -24.81
CA GLU A 20 -38.95 -13.97 -24.45
C GLU A 20 -40.32 -13.30 -24.13
N PRO A 21 -40.46 -11.96 -24.09
CA PRO A 21 -40.09 -11.03 -23.03
C PRO A 21 -41.35 -10.30 -22.47
N VAL A 22 -41.45 -10.12 -21.16
CA VAL A 22 -42.47 -9.22 -20.58
C VAL A 22 -41.81 -7.95 -20.04
N ASN A 23 -41.86 -6.90 -20.86
CA ASN A 23 -41.75 -5.52 -20.43
C ASN A 23 -42.94 -5.21 -19.51
N GLU A 24 -42.74 -5.22 -18.21
CA GLU A 24 -43.62 -4.53 -17.28
C GLU A 24 -42.99 -3.17 -16.91
N PRO A 25 -43.73 -2.06 -17.07
CA PRO A 25 -43.27 -0.76 -16.63
C PRO A 25 -43.26 -0.75 -15.10
N ASN A 26 -42.07 -0.93 -14.51
CA ASN A 26 -41.87 -0.83 -13.08
C ASN A 26 -42.11 0.63 -12.63
N THR A 27 -43.38 0.98 -12.47
CA THR A 27 -43.85 2.18 -11.79
C THR A 27 -43.78 1.88 -10.30
N SER A 28 -42.56 1.79 -9.78
CA SER A 28 -42.34 1.76 -8.34
C SER A 28 -42.83 3.08 -7.73
N PRO A 29 -43.68 3.05 -6.69
CA PRO A 29 -44.31 4.25 -6.17
C PRO A 29 -43.26 5.15 -5.52
N LYS A 30 -43.12 6.37 -6.06
CA LYS A 30 -42.36 7.46 -5.44
C LYS A 30 -42.99 7.77 -4.07
N LYS A 31 -42.45 7.18 -3.01
CA LYS A 31 -42.70 7.61 -1.64
C LYS A 31 -42.15 9.02 -1.48
N SER A 32 -43.03 10.01 -1.61
CA SER A 32 -42.84 11.40 -1.23
C SER A 32 -42.72 11.50 0.29
N SER A 33 -41.55 11.15 0.83
CA SER A 33 -41.21 11.54 2.21
C SER A 33 -40.56 12.91 2.14
N GLY A 34 -41.25 13.91 2.70
CA GLY A 34 -40.79 15.30 2.80
C GLY A 34 -39.47 15.38 3.58
N LYS A 35 -38.35 15.22 2.86
CA LYS A 35 -37.03 15.38 3.43
C LYS A 35 -36.78 16.88 3.52
N LYS A 36 -36.70 17.40 4.75
CA LYS A 36 -36.19 18.75 5.03
C LYS A 36 -34.89 18.90 4.24
N THR A 37 -34.91 19.70 3.18
CA THR A 37 -33.73 19.99 2.38
C THR A 37 -32.84 20.88 3.23
N VAL A 38 -31.98 20.27 4.05
CA VAL A 38 -30.88 21.02 4.66
C VAL A 38 -30.08 21.57 3.48
N LYS A 39 -30.05 22.90 3.37
CA LYS A 39 -29.40 23.56 2.25
C LYS A 39 -27.89 23.39 2.41
N ALA A 40 -27.17 23.32 1.29
CA ALA A 40 -25.72 23.39 1.31
C ALA A 40 -25.28 24.65 2.08
N THR A 41 -24.32 24.47 2.99
CA THR A 41 -23.78 25.54 3.82
C THR A 41 -22.69 26.28 3.05
N ASP A 42 -22.27 27.47 3.51
CA ASP A 42 -21.18 28.24 2.91
C ASP A 42 -19.90 27.40 2.71
N ASP A 43 -19.52 26.58 3.68
CA ASP A 43 -18.37 25.66 3.57
C ASP A 43 -18.51 24.67 2.41
N ASP A 44 -19.72 24.20 2.10
CA ASP A 44 -19.96 23.28 0.99
C ASP A 44 -19.78 23.99 -0.36
N TYR A 45 -20.16 25.28 -0.45
CA TYR A 45 -19.88 26.11 -1.63
C TYR A 45 -18.39 26.43 -1.76
N ARG A 46 -17.69 26.67 -0.65
CA ARG A 46 -16.24 26.88 -0.66
C ARG A 46 -15.51 25.64 -1.19
N LEU A 47 -15.92 24.44 -0.79
CA LEU A 47 -15.41 23.19 -1.34
C LEU A 47 -15.73 23.02 -2.82
N ALA A 48 -16.96 23.31 -3.24
CA ALA A 48 -17.35 23.23 -4.65
C ALA A 48 -16.51 24.16 -5.54
N ASN A 49 -16.29 25.40 -5.10
CA ASN A 49 -15.42 26.35 -5.81
C ASN A 49 -13.96 25.88 -5.82
N LEU A 50 -13.43 25.38 -4.71
CA LEU A 50 -12.08 24.83 -4.64
C LEU A 50 -11.87 23.68 -5.64
N ILE A 51 -12.87 22.82 -5.80
CA ILE A 51 -12.84 21.73 -6.79
C ILE A 51 -12.87 22.29 -8.21
N LEU A 52 -13.73 23.27 -8.48
CA LEU A 52 -13.85 23.90 -9.79
C LEU A 52 -12.56 24.60 -10.20
N ASP A 53 -11.95 25.35 -9.29
CA ASP A 53 -10.69 26.03 -9.52
C ASP A 53 -9.57 25.03 -9.80
N GLY A 54 -9.55 23.89 -9.09
CA GLY A 54 -8.63 22.80 -9.36
C GLY A 54 -8.78 22.21 -10.76
N VAL A 55 -10.01 22.03 -11.22
CA VAL A 55 -10.28 21.54 -12.58
C VAL A 55 -9.91 22.59 -13.63
N ARG A 56 -10.23 23.87 -13.40
CA ARG A 56 -9.92 24.97 -14.33
C ARG A 56 -8.42 25.20 -14.52
N ARG A 57 -7.60 24.91 -13.51
CA ARG A 57 -6.14 24.93 -13.66
C ARG A 57 -5.64 23.87 -14.66
N LEU A 58 -6.28 22.70 -14.69
CA LEU A 58 -5.93 21.61 -15.62
C LEU A 58 -6.56 21.82 -17.00
N GLN A 59 -7.78 22.36 -17.03
CA GLN A 59 -8.53 22.63 -18.25
C GLN A 59 -9.21 24.00 -18.16
N PRO A 60 -8.57 25.07 -18.69
CA PRO A 60 -9.09 26.44 -18.59
C PRO A 60 -10.49 26.62 -19.19
N ASN A 61 -10.79 25.87 -20.26
CA ASN A 61 -12.07 25.91 -20.97
C ASN A 61 -13.10 24.92 -20.39
N PHE A 62 -12.95 24.49 -19.13
CA PHE A 62 -13.89 23.57 -18.51
C PHE A 62 -15.27 24.23 -18.36
N LYS A 63 -16.32 23.50 -18.78
CA LYS A 63 -17.70 23.98 -18.69
C LYS A 63 -18.07 24.26 -17.24
N THR A 64 -18.59 25.46 -16.97
CA THR A 64 -19.07 25.83 -15.64
C THR A 64 -20.19 24.87 -15.21
N PRO A 65 -19.97 24.08 -14.15
CA PRO A 65 -20.98 23.16 -13.64
C PRO A 65 -22.04 23.94 -12.85
N ASN A 66 -23.13 23.25 -12.51
CA ASN A 66 -24.08 23.78 -11.53
C ASN A 66 -23.44 23.73 -10.12
N LEU A 67 -23.08 24.90 -9.58
CA LEU A 67 -22.46 25.03 -8.27
C LEU A 67 -23.37 24.59 -7.13
N ASP A 68 -24.69 24.79 -7.22
CA ASP A 68 -25.64 24.31 -6.21
C ASP A 68 -25.65 22.78 -6.16
N ALA A 69 -25.60 22.12 -7.32
CA ALA A 69 -25.51 20.66 -7.39
C ALA A 69 -24.20 20.16 -6.78
N TRP A 70 -23.08 20.85 -7.07
CA TRP A 70 -21.78 20.52 -6.52
C TRP A 70 -21.70 20.73 -5.01
N ALA A 71 -22.24 21.84 -4.51
CA ALA A 71 -22.32 22.11 -3.07
C ALA A 71 -23.20 21.06 -2.37
N ASN A 72 -24.30 20.63 -3.00
CA ASN A 72 -25.09 19.51 -2.48
C ASN A 72 -24.31 18.19 -2.43
N ASP A 73 -23.46 17.91 -3.40
CA ASP A 73 -22.59 16.74 -3.37
C ASP A 73 -21.49 16.86 -2.30
N CYS A 74 -20.89 18.05 -2.12
CA CYS A 74 -19.98 18.33 -1.00
C CYS A 74 -20.67 18.13 0.36
N ARG A 75 -21.88 18.64 0.52
CA ARG A 75 -22.72 18.41 1.70
C ARG A 75 -22.91 16.92 1.98
N LYS A 76 -23.14 16.10 0.95
CA LYS A 76 -23.27 14.64 1.12
C LYS A 76 -21.98 14.02 1.66
N ILE A 77 -20.81 14.46 1.20
CA ILE A 77 -19.53 13.98 1.74
C ILE A 77 -19.40 14.35 3.22
N ARG A 78 -19.82 15.56 3.59
CA ARG A 78 -19.76 16.04 4.98
C ARG A 78 -20.75 15.34 5.90
N GLU A 79 -22.03 15.29 5.53
CA GLU A 79 -23.10 14.79 6.40
C GLU A 79 -23.30 13.27 6.33
N LEU A 80 -23.17 12.66 5.14
CA LEU A 80 -23.42 11.22 5.00
C LEU A 80 -22.15 10.42 5.27
N ASP A 81 -21.02 10.89 4.77
CA ASP A 81 -19.74 10.19 4.91
C ASP A 81 -18.96 10.67 6.15
N ASN A 82 -19.54 11.61 6.93
CA ASN A 82 -18.99 12.18 8.17
C ASN A 82 -17.55 12.70 8.02
N ARG A 83 -17.25 13.35 6.90
CA ARG A 83 -15.92 13.91 6.62
C ARG A 83 -15.87 15.40 6.91
N THR A 84 -14.76 15.86 7.47
CA THR A 84 -14.56 17.28 7.71
C THR A 84 -14.23 18.03 6.41
N PRO A 85 -14.60 19.31 6.27
CA PRO A 85 -14.22 20.11 5.11
C PRO A 85 -12.71 20.15 4.86
N ALA A 86 -11.91 20.13 5.94
CA ALA A 86 -10.45 20.11 5.87
C ALA A 86 -9.92 18.81 5.23
N GLU A 87 -10.46 17.65 5.62
CA GLU A 87 -10.09 16.36 5.00
C GLU A 87 -10.47 16.33 3.52
N ILE A 88 -11.66 16.82 3.17
CA ILE A 88 -12.13 16.85 1.78
C ILE A 88 -11.18 17.70 0.93
N ALA A 89 -10.84 18.91 1.39
CA ALA A 89 -9.90 19.79 0.71
C ALA A 89 -8.51 19.14 0.59
N HIS A 90 -8.05 18.46 1.64
CA HIS A 90 -6.76 17.79 1.65
C HIS A 90 -6.69 16.65 0.60
N VAL A 91 -7.69 15.75 0.61
CA VAL A 91 -7.76 14.61 -0.31
C VAL A 91 -7.89 15.10 -1.75
N PHE A 92 -8.73 16.10 -2.00
CA PHE A 92 -8.86 16.68 -3.33
C PHE A 92 -7.54 17.30 -3.82
N ASN A 93 -6.85 18.06 -2.97
CA ASN A 93 -5.60 18.70 -3.33
C ASN A 93 -4.46 17.69 -3.57
N TRP A 94 -4.49 16.53 -2.91
CA TRP A 94 -3.60 15.43 -3.26
C TRP A 94 -3.98 14.83 -4.63
N ALA A 95 -5.26 14.52 -4.84
CA ALA A 95 -5.75 13.94 -6.09
C ALA A 95 -5.49 14.85 -7.31
N ASN A 96 -5.60 16.17 -7.15
CA ASN A 96 -5.38 17.16 -8.22
C ASN A 96 -3.90 17.35 -8.59
N ARG A 97 -2.96 16.81 -7.78
CA ARG A 97 -1.52 16.79 -8.08
C ARG A 97 -1.01 15.45 -8.61
N ASP A 98 -1.80 14.39 -8.44
CA ASP A 98 -1.46 13.06 -8.90
C ASP A 98 -1.85 12.92 -10.37
N ASP A 99 -0.92 12.48 -11.22
CA ASP A 99 -1.12 12.43 -12.67
C ASP A 99 -2.28 11.54 -13.10
N PHE A 100 -2.53 10.47 -12.34
CA PHE A 100 -3.62 9.55 -12.60
C PHE A 100 -4.95 10.11 -12.08
N TRP A 101 -4.99 10.61 -10.85
CA TRP A 101 -6.25 11.06 -10.24
C TRP A 101 -6.72 12.43 -10.71
N GLN A 102 -5.81 13.32 -11.14
CA GLN A 102 -6.18 14.66 -11.59
C GLN A 102 -7.11 14.64 -12.81
N THR A 103 -6.96 13.66 -13.69
CA THR A 103 -7.82 13.47 -14.87
C THR A 103 -9.14 12.77 -14.55
N ASN A 104 -9.19 12.03 -13.44
CA ASN A 104 -10.35 11.23 -13.04
C ASN A 104 -11.32 11.98 -12.11
N ILE A 105 -10.79 12.85 -11.25
CA ILE A 105 -11.54 13.57 -10.20
C ILE A 105 -11.84 15.01 -10.65
N LEU A 106 -12.84 15.14 -11.53
CA LEU A 106 -13.27 16.43 -12.09
C LEU A 106 -14.59 16.96 -11.48
N SER A 107 -15.10 16.31 -10.43
CA SER A 107 -16.34 16.74 -9.76
C SER A 107 -16.41 16.22 -8.32
N PRO A 108 -17.19 16.89 -7.43
CA PRO A 108 -17.42 16.40 -6.07
C PRO A 108 -18.06 15.01 -6.04
N ALA A 109 -18.94 14.68 -6.98
CA ALA A 109 -19.55 13.36 -7.08
C ALA A 109 -18.51 12.25 -7.38
N LYS A 110 -17.54 12.51 -8.28
CA LYS A 110 -16.42 11.60 -8.55
C LYS A 110 -15.50 11.48 -7.32
N LEU A 111 -15.19 12.62 -6.68
CA LEU A 111 -14.40 12.66 -5.45
C LEU A 111 -15.01 11.78 -4.35
N ARG A 112 -16.32 11.92 -4.11
CA ARG A 112 -17.06 11.12 -3.13
C ARG A 112 -16.95 9.61 -3.39
N LYS A 113 -17.15 9.18 -4.65
CA LYS A 113 -17.11 7.76 -5.03
C LYS A 113 -15.76 7.10 -4.77
N GLN A 114 -14.67 7.87 -4.87
CA GLN A 114 -13.30 7.36 -4.73
C GLN A 114 -12.63 7.83 -3.43
N PHE A 115 -13.39 8.43 -2.52
CA PHE A 115 -12.84 9.17 -1.38
C PHE A 115 -11.90 8.33 -0.51
N ASP A 116 -12.33 7.12 -0.15
CA ASP A 116 -11.55 6.23 0.72
C ASP A 116 -10.25 5.78 0.06
N GLN A 117 -10.30 5.48 -1.25
CA GLN A 117 -9.10 5.09 -2.02
C GLN A 117 -8.10 6.25 -2.09
N LEU A 118 -8.58 7.45 -2.39
CA LEU A 118 -7.77 8.66 -2.44
C LEU A 118 -7.17 8.98 -1.06
N GLN A 119 -7.94 8.82 0.01
CA GLN A 119 -7.48 9.07 1.37
C GLN A 119 -6.36 8.10 1.77
N ILE A 120 -6.51 6.80 1.47
CA ILE A 120 -5.46 5.80 1.72
C ILE A 120 -4.18 6.19 0.97
N LYS A 121 -4.29 6.53 -0.31
CA LYS A 121 -3.14 6.92 -1.13
C LYS A 121 -2.48 8.23 -0.65
N ALA A 122 -3.27 9.23 -0.31
CA ALA A 122 -2.78 10.50 0.24
C ALA A 122 -2.00 10.28 1.56
N ASN A 123 -2.46 9.37 2.41
CA ASN A 123 -1.78 9.03 3.65
C ASN A 123 -0.48 8.23 3.41
N GLN A 124 -0.43 7.38 2.38
CA GLN A 124 0.80 6.67 1.98
C GLN A 124 1.90 7.64 1.50
N CYS A 125 1.54 8.71 0.78
CA CYS A 125 2.49 9.74 0.36
C CYS A 125 3.09 10.54 1.54
N LYS A 126 2.34 10.74 2.63
CA LYS A 126 2.87 11.43 3.83
C LYS A 126 3.93 10.60 4.57
N GLY A 127 3.85 9.27 4.47
CA GLY A 127 4.81 8.36 5.08
C GLY A 127 6.05 8.05 4.22
N SER A 128 6.22 8.69 3.06
CA SER A 128 7.31 8.40 2.11
C SER A 128 8.30 9.55 1.90
N ALA A 129 8.24 10.60 2.72
CA ALA A 129 9.38 11.48 2.92
C ALA A 129 10.44 10.75 3.76
N HIS A 130 11.24 9.91 3.09
CA HIS A 130 12.56 9.41 3.50
C HIS A 130 12.64 8.51 4.76
N GLU A 131 12.48 7.20 4.58
CA GLU A 131 13.34 6.16 5.19
C GLU A 131 12.94 4.77 4.63
N ASN A 132 13.85 4.09 3.95
CA ASN A 132 13.85 2.63 3.71
C ASN A 132 12.58 1.96 3.16
N ARG A 133 12.38 2.08 1.84
CA ARG A 133 11.63 1.06 1.07
C ARG A 133 12.47 -0.19 0.77
N TYR A 134 13.19 -0.70 1.78
CA TYR A 134 13.70 -2.08 1.90
C TYR A 134 14.20 -2.32 3.33
N PRO A 135 13.39 -2.87 4.26
CA PRO A 135 13.94 -3.61 5.39
C PRO A 135 14.27 -5.03 4.89
N GLY A 136 15.54 -5.29 4.60
CA GLY A 136 16.08 -6.67 4.66
C GLY A 136 16.14 -7.51 3.38
N ALA A 137 16.48 -6.96 2.21
CA ALA A 137 16.76 -7.76 1.00
C ALA A 137 18.11 -7.48 0.33
N GLY A 138 19.13 -7.16 1.13
CA GLY A 138 20.50 -7.05 0.63
C GLY A 138 21.48 -7.13 1.79
N ASN A 139 22.22 -8.25 1.87
CA ASN A 139 23.51 -8.45 2.55
C ASN A 139 23.70 -9.84 3.20
N GLN A 140 22.80 -10.81 3.01
CA GLN A 140 23.09 -12.19 3.47
C GLN A 140 24.26 -12.80 2.65
N LEU A 141 24.25 -12.69 1.32
CA LEU A 141 25.30 -13.27 0.45
C LEU A 141 26.67 -12.60 0.63
N GLN A 142 26.71 -11.29 0.83
CA GLN A 142 27.96 -10.57 1.07
C GLN A 142 28.56 -10.94 2.44
N GLN A 143 27.72 -11.12 3.47
CA GLN A 143 28.18 -11.59 4.78
C GLN A 143 28.65 -13.04 4.73
N GLN A 144 27.98 -13.91 3.98
CA GLN A 144 28.43 -15.30 3.76
C GLN A 144 29.79 -15.34 3.06
N HIS A 145 29.99 -14.52 2.02
CA HIS A 145 31.24 -14.47 1.27
C HIS A 145 32.39 -13.85 2.08
N ALA A 146 32.11 -12.81 2.88
CA ALA A 146 33.09 -12.22 3.80
C ALA A 146 33.50 -13.18 4.92
N GLN A 147 32.55 -13.96 5.45
CA GLN A 147 32.83 -14.99 6.46
C GLN A 147 33.65 -16.14 5.88
N LEU A 148 33.35 -16.61 4.66
CA LEU A 148 34.15 -17.62 3.97
C LEU A 148 35.59 -17.13 3.71
N ASN A 149 35.76 -15.89 3.24
CA ASN A 149 37.09 -15.31 3.02
C ASN A 149 37.88 -15.10 4.33
N ALA A 150 37.22 -14.65 5.40
CA ALA A 150 37.86 -14.46 6.70
C ALA A 150 38.24 -15.78 7.38
N ALA A 151 37.41 -16.83 7.24
CA ALA A 151 37.72 -18.16 7.73
C ALA A 151 38.91 -18.78 6.98
N PHE A 152 38.97 -18.59 5.65
CA PHE A 152 40.10 -19.03 4.84
C PHE A 152 41.41 -18.31 5.22
N ALA A 153 41.37 -17.00 5.43
CA ALA A 153 42.54 -16.23 5.88
C ALA A 153 43.04 -16.66 7.27
N ARG A 154 42.14 -16.98 8.21
CA ARG A 154 42.49 -17.50 9.54
C ARG A 154 43.11 -18.90 9.50
N ALA A 155 42.63 -19.77 8.61
CA ALA A 155 43.21 -21.10 8.41
C ALA A 155 44.64 -21.01 7.84
N SER A 156 44.88 -20.07 6.92
CA SER A 156 46.19 -19.84 6.31
C SER A 156 47.24 -19.24 7.26
N ALA A 157 46.83 -18.65 8.38
CA ALA A 157 47.72 -18.01 9.35
C ALA A 157 48.17 -18.94 10.51
N ARG A 158 47.69 -20.20 10.55
CA ARG A 158 47.93 -21.14 11.66
C ARG A 158 49.06 -22.16 11.37
N GLU A 159 49.86 -21.94 10.34
CA GLU A 159 51.00 -22.83 9.99
C GLU A 159 52.40 -22.26 10.25
N VAL A 160 52.54 -21.10 10.91
CA VAL A 160 53.87 -20.52 11.21
C VAL A 160 54.04 -20.12 12.67
N ASN A 161 54.05 -21.09 13.57
CA ASN A 161 54.81 -20.98 14.82
C ASN A 161 55.20 -22.38 15.32
N ALA A 162 56.13 -23.00 14.60
CA ALA A 162 57.03 -23.98 15.18
C ALA A 162 58.27 -23.21 15.69
N GLY A 163 58.60 -23.38 16.98
CA GLY A 163 59.67 -22.63 17.65
C GLY A 163 61.08 -22.96 17.17
N PRO A 164 62.12 -22.37 17.80
CA PRO A 164 63.17 -23.24 18.34
C PRO A 164 63.85 -22.74 19.65
N LEU A 165 64.16 -23.72 20.50
CA LEU A 165 65.43 -24.00 21.19
C LEU A 165 66.48 -22.87 21.34
N GLU A 166 67.01 -22.69 22.58
CA GLU A 166 68.44 -22.81 22.95
C GLU A 166 69.06 -21.72 23.87
N ALA A 167 69.88 -22.18 24.83
CA ALA A 167 70.96 -21.55 25.65
C ALA A 167 70.57 -20.57 26.79
N ASN A 168 70.80 -20.90 28.07
CA ASN A 168 72.06 -20.86 28.87
C ASN A 168 72.76 -19.49 28.93
N ASP A 169 72.75 -18.83 30.11
CA ASP A 169 73.93 -18.27 30.83
C ASP A 169 73.51 -17.70 32.23
N PRO A 170 74.42 -17.40 33.18
CA PRO A 170 74.41 -17.89 34.55
C PRO A 170 74.49 -16.73 35.58
N ALA A 171 74.70 -17.06 36.86
CA ALA A 171 74.78 -16.17 38.04
C ALA A 171 73.40 -15.70 38.55
N VAL A 172 72.94 -16.12 39.73
CA VAL A 172 73.60 -15.93 41.04
C VAL A 172 73.25 -17.09 41.98
N ARG A 173 74.27 -17.75 42.53
CA ARG A 173 74.22 -18.57 43.77
C ARG A 173 74.42 -17.62 45.00
N PRO A 174 74.37 -18.09 46.26
CA PRO A 174 73.36 -18.87 46.98
C PRO A 174 73.07 -18.28 48.39
N GLN A 175 72.02 -18.75 49.08
CA GLN A 175 71.96 -18.88 50.56
C GLN A 175 71.15 -20.17 50.82
N MET A 176 71.67 -21.28 51.38
CA MET A 176 72.26 -21.54 52.72
C MET A 176 71.37 -20.93 53.82
N ASP A 177 70.76 -21.63 54.77
CA ASP A 177 70.65 -23.04 55.13
C ASP A 177 69.56 -23.10 56.25
N ILE A 178 69.18 -24.32 56.64
CA ILE A 178 68.76 -24.81 57.95
C ILE A 178 67.37 -24.47 58.57
N THR A 179 66.68 -25.59 58.88
CA THR A 179 65.95 -25.90 60.15
C THR A 179 64.41 -25.97 60.09
N ALA A 180 63.89 -27.21 60.13
CA ALA A 180 62.98 -27.76 61.15
C ALA A 180 62.30 -29.05 60.59
N GLN A 181 62.83 -30.25 60.87
CA GLN A 181 62.47 -31.14 62.00
C GLN A 181 60.98 -31.51 61.98
N ALA A 182 60.61 -32.69 61.46
CA ALA A 182 60.32 -33.95 62.20
C ALA A 182 59.08 -33.80 63.10
N VAL A 183 58.05 -34.64 63.08
CA VAL A 183 57.91 -36.10 62.92
C VAL A 183 56.48 -36.42 62.52
#